data_AF-A0AAI9Z3A5-F1
#
_entry.id   AF-A0AAI9Z3A5-F1
#
_cell.length_a   1.000
_cell.length_b   1.000
_cell.length_c   1.000
_cell.angle_alpha   90.00
_cell.angle_beta   90.00
_cell.angle_gamma   90.00
#
_symmetry.space_group_name_H-M   'P 1'
#
loop_
_entity.id
_entity.type
_entity.pdbx_description
1 polymer ?
#
loop_
_entity_poly.entity_id
_entity_poly.type
_entity_poly.pdbx_seq_one_letter_code
_entity_poly.pdbx_strand_id
1 'polypeptide(L)'
;MADIAFATPSPLAKLSFTPIIKDNLNPATPAKTETFNPDKHLAFVNDPKKLSLKDVSLPEDIGISQVACSEPFPLFTEEAIQYMRREIFTTEVWENCLHSTRFAPCQLRGHCPKYAPFMNQAWNDPKTLSVISQVAGVDLIPNIQYEVGNINISVQSKTGDQENTQMNAGDNTSVTKWHYDAFPFVCVVMMSDATNMVGGETAIKTGTGEILKVRGPQMGSAVILQGRYVEHQALAAIGGAERITMITSFRPRNPCTKDDSVLTSIRPISEHSELYYQWAKYRVEVVQERLQAFLRTLVEDHAGDQPTDVGRIKEFLVQQRDYIAITDEEIVETRGPHLAWEGS
;
A
#
# COMPACT_ATOMS: atom_id res chain seq x y z
N MET A 1 -11.65 -28.44 33.45
CA MET A 1 -11.67 -29.18 32.18
C MET A 1 -10.79 -28.42 31.22
N ALA A 2 -9.78 -29.06 30.65
CA ALA A 2 -8.85 -28.42 29.73
C ALA A 2 -9.58 -28.06 28.44
N ASP A 3 -9.58 -26.78 28.07
CA ASP A 3 -10.03 -26.33 26.76
C ASP A 3 -9.11 -26.93 25.70
N ILE A 4 -9.64 -27.88 24.93
CA ILE A 4 -9.00 -28.38 23.73
C ILE A 4 -9.10 -27.24 22.71
N ALA A 5 -8.02 -26.47 22.58
CA ALA A 5 -7.86 -25.54 21.47
C ALA A 5 -7.92 -26.36 20.17
N PHE A 6 -9.05 -26.32 19.48
CA PHE A 6 -9.14 -26.83 18.12
C PHE A 6 -8.16 -26.03 17.27
N ALA A 7 -7.11 -26.68 16.77
CA ALA A 7 -6.17 -26.07 15.84
C ALA A 7 -6.97 -25.50 14.66
N THR A 8 -6.92 -24.19 14.49
CA THR A 8 -7.51 -23.52 13.33
C THR A 8 -6.86 -24.12 12.08
N PRO A 9 -7.63 -24.64 11.10
CA PRO A 9 -7.05 -25.23 9.91
C PRO A 9 -6.19 -24.20 9.18
N SER A 10 -4.97 -24.59 8.81
CA SER A 10 -3.98 -23.71 8.17
C SER A 10 -4.60 -22.95 6.99
N PRO A 11 -4.43 -21.62 6.90
CA PRO A 11 -4.90 -20.82 5.77
C PRO A 11 -4.40 -21.36 4.40
N LEU A 12 -3.23 -22.01 4.38
CA LEU A 12 -2.65 -22.66 3.21
C LEU A 12 -3.54 -23.77 2.63
N ALA A 13 -4.35 -24.43 3.46
CA ALA A 13 -5.27 -25.48 3.04
C ALA A 13 -6.51 -24.94 2.29
N LYS A 14 -6.78 -23.64 2.38
CA LYS A 14 -7.97 -22.98 1.78
C LYS A 14 -7.69 -22.30 0.44
N LEU A 15 -6.44 -22.28 -0.03
CA LEU A 15 -6.10 -21.71 -1.33
C LEU A 15 -6.69 -22.57 -2.47
N SER A 16 -7.43 -21.92 -3.38
CA SER A 16 -8.02 -22.55 -4.58
C SER A 16 -7.01 -22.88 -5.68
N PHE A 17 -5.74 -22.52 -5.48
CA PHE A 17 -4.64 -22.82 -6.38
C PHE A 17 -3.43 -23.30 -5.56
N THR A 18 -2.51 -24.01 -6.22
CA THR A 18 -1.24 -24.42 -5.62
C THR A 18 -0.20 -23.37 -6.00
N PRO A 19 0.25 -22.50 -5.09
CA PRO A 19 1.40 -21.65 -5.37
C PRO A 19 2.57 -22.55 -5.75
N ILE A 20 3.38 -22.15 -6.73
CA ILE A 20 4.63 -22.84 -7.13
C ILE A 20 5.57 -23.05 -5.92
N ILE A 21 5.30 -22.35 -4.81
CA ILE A 21 6.16 -22.17 -3.66
C ILE A 21 5.77 -23.07 -2.47
N LYS A 22 4.62 -23.77 -2.51
CA LYS A 22 4.15 -24.57 -1.35
C LYS A 22 5.20 -25.60 -0.86
N ASP A 23 5.98 -26.16 -1.77
CA ASP A 23 7.02 -27.16 -1.45
C ASP A 23 8.42 -26.54 -1.18
N ASN A 24 8.56 -25.22 -1.24
CA ASN A 24 9.83 -24.48 -1.16
C ASN A 24 9.84 -23.41 -0.03
N LEU A 25 8.86 -23.41 0.87
CA LEU A 25 8.83 -22.46 2.00
C LEU A 25 9.90 -22.83 3.04
N ASN A 26 10.62 -21.81 3.52
CA ASN A 26 11.56 -22.00 4.61
C ASN A 26 10.80 -22.11 5.94
N PRO A 27 11.20 -23.04 6.85
CA PRO A 27 10.43 -23.35 8.06
C PRO A 27 10.32 -22.19 9.04
N ALA A 28 11.26 -21.24 9.04
CA ALA A 28 11.22 -20.03 9.87
C ALA A 28 12.11 -18.93 9.30
N THR A 29 11.94 -17.70 9.79
CA THR A 29 12.84 -16.59 9.52
C THR A 29 14.28 -16.96 9.97
N PRO A 30 15.34 -16.78 9.15
CA PRO A 30 16.70 -17.17 9.52
C PRO A 30 17.19 -16.48 10.80
N ALA A 31 17.89 -17.22 11.67
CA ALA A 31 18.43 -16.71 12.94
C ALA A 31 19.48 -15.57 12.80
N LYS A 32 20.02 -15.37 11.58
CA LYS A 32 20.80 -14.18 11.20
C LYS A 32 20.07 -13.46 10.08
N THR A 33 19.28 -12.46 10.45
CA THR A 33 18.70 -11.50 9.52
C THR A 33 19.76 -10.45 9.17
N GLU A 34 19.99 -10.25 7.88
CA GLU A 34 20.77 -9.10 7.41
C GLU A 34 20.07 -7.82 7.88
N THR A 35 20.84 -6.80 8.22
CA THR A 35 20.30 -5.48 8.57
C THR A 35 20.24 -4.63 7.30
N PHE A 36 19.17 -3.86 7.13
CA PHE A 36 19.07 -2.96 5.99
C PHE A 36 20.15 -1.88 6.08
N ASN A 37 20.99 -1.78 5.05
CA ASN A 37 21.93 -0.69 4.86
C ASN A 37 21.52 0.11 3.60
N PRO A 38 21.06 1.36 3.74
CA PRO A 38 20.60 2.16 2.60
C PRO A 38 21.69 2.41 1.56
N ASP A 39 22.98 2.49 1.94
CA ASP A 39 24.08 2.72 0.99
C ASP A 39 24.39 1.49 0.13
N LYS A 40 23.91 0.32 0.54
CA LYS A 40 24.09 -0.95 -0.17
C LYS A 40 22.81 -1.41 -0.86
N HIS A 41 21.67 -1.13 -0.25
CA HIS A 41 20.39 -1.74 -0.62
C HIS A 41 19.46 -0.79 -1.39
N LEU A 42 19.71 0.52 -1.38
CA LEU A 42 19.02 1.45 -2.28
C LEU A 42 19.75 1.54 -3.62
N ALA A 43 18.96 1.60 -4.69
CA ALA A 43 19.42 1.72 -6.08
C ALA A 43 19.01 3.05 -6.72
N PHE A 44 18.42 3.97 -5.95
CA PHE A 44 17.95 5.26 -6.47
C PHE A 44 19.12 6.14 -6.90
N VAL A 45 19.12 6.53 -8.18
CA VAL A 45 20.18 7.37 -8.77
C VAL A 45 19.64 8.73 -9.19
N ASN A 46 18.52 8.75 -9.91
CA ASN A 46 17.97 9.95 -10.52
C ASN A 46 16.46 10.02 -10.32
N ASP A 47 15.93 11.24 -10.26
CA ASP A 47 14.50 11.48 -10.21
C ASP A 47 13.83 10.98 -11.51
N PRO A 48 12.79 10.14 -11.43
CA PRO A 48 12.05 9.71 -12.61
C PRO A 48 11.25 10.85 -13.22
N LYS A 49 10.85 10.68 -14.47
CA LYS A 49 9.76 11.47 -15.03
C LYS A 49 8.47 11.21 -14.25
N LYS A 50 7.65 12.24 -14.14
CA LYS A 50 6.40 12.23 -13.37
C LYS A 50 5.29 12.75 -14.26
N LEU A 51 4.10 12.18 -14.12
CA LEU A 51 2.87 12.78 -14.61
C LEU A 51 2.28 13.59 -13.46
N SER A 52 1.96 14.84 -13.72
CA SER A 52 1.22 15.68 -12.78
C SER A 52 -0.28 15.39 -12.84
N LEU A 53 -1.03 15.86 -11.84
CA LEU A 53 -2.50 15.85 -11.86
C LEU A 53 -3.04 16.57 -13.11
N LYS A 54 -2.38 17.66 -13.50
CA LYS A 54 -2.70 18.40 -14.72
C LYS A 54 -2.46 17.58 -15.99
N ASP A 55 -1.37 16.84 -16.06
CA ASP A 55 -1.07 15.98 -17.24
C ASP A 55 -2.12 14.89 -17.43
N VAL A 56 -2.74 14.42 -16.34
CA VAL A 56 -3.87 13.48 -16.38
C VAL A 56 -5.24 14.16 -16.34
N SER A 57 -5.29 15.48 -16.62
CA SER A 57 -6.52 16.29 -16.69
C SER A 57 -7.38 16.28 -15.41
N LEU A 58 -6.78 16.09 -14.23
CA LEU A 58 -7.44 16.19 -12.93
C LEU A 58 -7.21 17.58 -12.30
N PRO A 59 -8.11 18.05 -11.43
CA PRO A 59 -7.89 19.30 -10.68
C PRO A 59 -6.59 19.25 -9.86
N GLU A 60 -5.81 20.33 -9.89
CA GLU A 60 -4.50 20.40 -9.21
C GLU A 60 -4.62 20.40 -7.67
N ASP A 61 -5.81 20.68 -7.13
CA ASP A 61 -6.11 20.76 -5.69
C ASP A 61 -6.84 19.52 -5.15
N ILE A 62 -7.09 18.51 -5.98
CA ILE A 62 -7.83 17.30 -5.55
C ILE A 62 -7.03 16.48 -4.53
N GLY A 63 -5.71 16.40 -4.72
CA GLY A 63 -4.78 15.60 -3.93
C GLY A 63 -3.96 16.39 -2.92
N ILE A 64 -2.86 15.78 -2.46
CA ILE A 64 -1.90 16.36 -1.51
C ILE A 64 -0.55 16.70 -2.14
N SER A 65 -0.41 16.44 -3.44
CA SER A 65 0.76 16.75 -4.26
C SER A 65 0.34 16.98 -5.71
N GLN A 66 1.13 17.74 -6.46
CA GLN A 66 0.95 17.90 -7.90
C GLN A 66 1.29 16.63 -8.70
N VAL A 67 2.04 15.68 -8.12
CA VAL A 67 2.43 14.43 -8.78
C VAL A 67 1.26 13.43 -8.75
N ALA A 68 0.74 13.05 -9.92
CA ALA A 68 -0.23 11.97 -10.04
C ALA A 68 0.45 10.60 -9.94
N CYS A 69 1.50 10.38 -10.73
CA CYS A 69 2.31 9.17 -10.67
C CYS A 69 3.73 9.39 -11.24
N SER A 70 4.64 8.46 -10.95
CA SER A 70 5.97 8.41 -11.57
C SER A 70 6.05 7.39 -12.70
N GLU A 71 6.99 7.57 -13.62
CA GLU A 71 7.56 6.44 -14.36
C GLU A 71 8.29 5.50 -13.39
N PRO A 72 8.52 4.22 -13.76
CA PRO A 72 9.32 3.32 -12.95
C PRO A 72 10.73 3.84 -12.71
N PHE A 73 11.22 3.69 -11.48
CA PHE A 73 12.59 4.03 -11.08
C PHE A 73 13.22 2.93 -10.23
N PRO A 74 14.53 2.69 -10.31
CA PRO A 74 15.23 1.77 -9.41
C PRO A 74 15.12 2.28 -7.98
N LEU A 75 14.58 1.46 -7.06
CA LEU A 75 14.49 1.81 -5.65
C LEU A 75 15.40 0.91 -4.80
N PHE A 76 15.30 -0.41 -4.99
CA PHE A 76 16.07 -1.40 -4.25
C PHE A 76 17.01 -2.15 -5.18
N THR A 77 18.19 -2.53 -4.68
CA THR A 77 19.09 -3.42 -5.40
C THR A 77 18.49 -4.83 -5.49
N GLU A 78 18.95 -5.62 -6.46
CA GLU A 78 18.53 -7.02 -6.58
C GLU A 78 18.83 -7.81 -5.30
N GLU A 79 19.97 -7.55 -4.66
CA GLU A 79 20.33 -8.14 -3.37
C GLU A 79 19.29 -7.84 -2.28
N ALA A 80 18.84 -6.57 -2.18
CA ALA A 80 17.80 -6.19 -1.24
C ALA A 80 16.47 -6.91 -1.52
N ILE A 81 16.08 -7.03 -2.81
CA ILE A 81 14.90 -7.81 -3.21
C ILE A 81 15.03 -9.27 -2.80
N GLN A 82 16.21 -9.88 -2.91
CA GLN A 82 16.42 -11.25 -2.45
C GLN A 82 16.24 -11.39 -0.93
N TYR A 83 16.69 -10.42 -0.12
CA TYR A 83 16.42 -10.41 1.33
C TYR A 83 14.91 -10.30 1.61
N MET A 84 14.22 -9.36 0.97
CA MET A 84 12.77 -9.18 1.14
C MET A 84 11.99 -10.43 0.72
N ARG A 85 12.35 -11.06 -0.41
CA ARG A 85 11.77 -12.34 -0.85
C ARG A 85 11.98 -13.45 0.18
N ARG A 86 13.16 -13.54 0.79
CA ARG A 86 13.43 -14.55 1.85
C ARG A 86 12.52 -14.37 3.06
N GLU A 87 12.18 -13.15 3.45
CA GLU A 87 11.27 -12.89 4.58
C GLU A 87 9.84 -13.34 4.29
N ILE A 88 9.34 -13.06 3.09
CA ILE A 88 7.94 -13.37 2.73
C ILE A 88 7.71 -14.84 2.34
N PHE A 89 8.77 -15.61 2.02
CA PHE A 89 8.69 -17.05 1.70
C PHE A 89 9.09 -17.93 2.89
N THR A 90 8.52 -17.62 4.04
CA THR A 90 8.61 -18.43 5.26
C THR A 90 7.24 -19.01 5.62
N THR A 91 7.23 -20.16 6.28
CA THR A 91 5.99 -20.76 6.79
C THR A 91 5.25 -19.81 7.74
N GLU A 92 5.98 -19.12 8.62
CA GLU A 92 5.39 -18.18 9.59
C GLU A 92 4.59 -17.05 8.92
N VAL A 93 5.12 -16.44 7.85
CA VAL A 93 4.39 -15.40 7.11
C VAL A 93 3.14 -15.98 6.45
N TRP A 94 3.26 -17.12 5.77
CA TRP A 94 2.12 -17.69 5.03
C TRP A 94 1.01 -18.22 5.94
N GLU A 95 1.33 -18.66 7.16
CA GLU A 95 0.34 -19.12 8.12
C GLU A 95 -0.35 -17.98 8.86
N ASN A 96 0.34 -16.86 9.11
CA ASN A 96 -0.17 -15.78 9.96
C ASN A 96 -0.63 -14.54 9.20
N CYS A 97 -0.20 -14.36 7.94
CA CYS A 97 -0.37 -13.12 7.19
C CYS A 97 -1.12 -13.31 5.87
N LEU A 98 -1.54 -14.54 5.54
CA LEU A 98 -2.23 -14.84 4.28
C LEU A 98 -3.70 -14.44 4.34
N HIS A 99 -4.08 -13.54 3.43
CA HIS A 99 -5.43 -13.14 3.14
C HIS A 99 -5.79 -13.51 1.70
N SER A 100 -7.05 -13.87 1.48
CA SER A 100 -7.55 -14.25 0.16
C SER A 100 -8.95 -13.70 -0.03
N THR A 101 -9.19 -13.13 -1.21
CA THR A 101 -10.53 -12.77 -1.68
C THR A 101 -10.78 -13.34 -3.05
N ARG A 102 -12.03 -13.22 -3.52
CA ARG A 102 -12.41 -13.57 -4.89
C ARG A 102 -11.59 -12.82 -5.95
N PHE A 103 -11.12 -11.61 -5.64
CA PHE A 103 -10.45 -10.73 -6.61
C PHE A 103 -8.92 -10.71 -6.44
N ALA A 104 -8.43 -10.89 -5.22
CA ALA A 104 -7.01 -11.04 -4.92
C ALA A 104 -6.81 -12.38 -4.20
N PRO A 105 -6.53 -13.46 -4.94
CA PRO A 105 -6.57 -14.81 -4.38
C PRO A 105 -5.42 -15.09 -3.40
N CYS A 106 -4.37 -14.26 -3.40
CA CYS A 106 -3.20 -14.45 -2.55
C CYS A 106 -2.55 -13.11 -2.19
N GLN A 107 -2.79 -12.67 -0.95
CA GLN A 107 -2.19 -11.46 -0.39
C GLN A 107 -1.51 -11.78 0.94
N LEU A 108 -0.32 -11.21 1.17
CA LEU A 108 0.35 -11.28 2.48
C LEU A 108 0.34 -9.88 3.11
N ARG A 109 -0.21 -9.75 4.31
CA ARG A 109 -0.44 -8.45 4.97
C ARG A 109 -0.14 -8.54 6.47
N GLY A 110 0.33 -7.44 7.07
CA GLY A 110 0.65 -7.40 8.51
C GLY A 110 1.88 -8.22 8.92
N HIS A 111 2.81 -8.51 8.00
CA HIS A 111 4.01 -9.29 8.32
C HIS A 111 5.15 -8.45 8.91
N CYS A 112 5.21 -7.15 8.63
CA CYS A 112 6.15 -6.23 9.24
C CYS A 112 5.64 -5.71 10.60
N PRO A 113 6.48 -5.54 11.64
CA PRO A 113 7.92 -5.86 11.67
C PRO A 113 8.21 -7.31 12.08
N LYS A 114 7.22 -8.02 12.62
CA LYS A 114 7.41 -9.26 13.37
C LYS A 114 8.11 -10.36 12.55
N TYR A 115 7.69 -10.55 11.30
CA TYR A 115 8.17 -11.63 10.44
C TYR A 115 9.10 -11.14 9.31
N ALA A 116 9.18 -9.81 9.11
CA ALA A 116 9.98 -9.21 8.05
C ALA A 116 10.76 -7.97 8.54
N PRO A 117 11.75 -8.15 9.44
CA PRO A 117 12.51 -7.06 10.01
C PRO A 117 13.35 -6.27 8.99
N PHE A 118 13.90 -6.90 7.95
CA PHE A 118 14.64 -6.23 6.88
C PHE A 118 13.72 -5.33 6.07
N MET A 119 12.55 -5.82 5.64
CA MET A 119 11.52 -5.00 4.97
C MET A 119 11.07 -3.84 5.86
N ASN A 120 10.86 -4.09 7.15
CA ASN A 120 10.49 -3.04 8.09
C ASN A 120 11.55 -1.94 8.18
N GLN A 121 12.84 -2.32 8.30
CA GLN A 121 13.93 -1.35 8.32
C GLN A 121 14.01 -0.60 6.99
N ALA A 122 13.90 -1.30 5.86
CA ALA A 122 13.96 -0.70 4.53
C ALA A 122 12.91 0.39 4.35
N TRP A 123 11.66 0.13 4.74
CA TRP A 123 10.55 1.07 4.55
C TRP A 123 10.47 2.19 5.60
N ASN A 124 11.17 2.05 6.73
CA ASN A 124 11.24 3.10 7.76
C ASN A 124 12.58 3.86 7.76
N ASP A 125 13.53 3.47 6.92
CA ASP A 125 14.83 4.13 6.83
C ASP A 125 14.69 5.57 6.30
N PRO A 126 15.34 6.56 6.94
CA PRO A 126 15.24 7.96 6.51
C PRO A 126 15.67 8.22 5.06
N LYS A 127 16.65 7.49 4.51
CA LYS A 127 17.07 7.65 3.11
C LYS A 127 16.00 7.09 2.16
N THR A 128 15.39 5.96 2.49
CA THR A 128 14.23 5.44 1.73
C THR A 128 13.10 6.46 1.73
N LEU A 129 12.71 6.96 2.91
CA LEU A 129 11.62 7.94 3.01
C LEU A 129 11.93 9.24 2.26
N SER A 130 13.18 9.71 2.30
CA SER A 130 13.62 10.87 1.52
C SER A 130 13.42 10.67 0.01
N VAL A 131 13.79 9.48 -0.52
CA VAL A 131 13.55 9.14 -1.93
C VAL A 131 12.06 9.12 -2.25
N ILE A 132 11.25 8.46 -1.44
CA ILE A 132 9.80 8.38 -1.65
C ILE A 132 9.17 9.78 -1.65
N SER A 133 9.49 10.61 -0.66
CA SER A 133 9.02 11.99 -0.55
C SER A 133 9.45 12.85 -1.74
N GLN A 134 10.71 12.71 -2.19
CA GLN A 134 11.22 13.42 -3.36
C GLN A 134 10.44 13.06 -4.63
N VAL A 135 10.20 11.76 -4.86
CA VAL A 135 9.47 11.30 -6.04
C VAL A 135 8.00 11.73 -5.96
N ALA A 136 7.37 11.63 -4.79
CA ALA A 136 5.98 12.02 -4.56
C ALA A 136 5.75 13.54 -4.58
N GLY A 137 6.80 14.35 -4.39
CA GLY A 137 6.68 15.81 -4.32
C GLY A 137 6.03 16.34 -3.03
N VAL A 138 5.94 15.50 -1.99
CA VAL A 138 5.41 15.85 -0.67
C VAL A 138 6.09 14.96 0.38
N ASP A 139 6.28 15.46 1.61
CA ASP A 139 6.90 14.68 2.68
C ASP A 139 5.97 13.58 3.20
N LEU A 140 6.36 12.33 3.00
CA LEU A 140 5.59 11.13 3.30
C LEU A 140 6.24 10.25 4.38
N ILE A 141 5.37 9.57 5.12
CA ILE A 141 5.72 8.46 6.01
C ILE A 141 4.80 7.27 5.73
N PRO A 142 5.20 6.03 6.08
CA PRO A 142 4.30 4.89 5.99
C PRO A 142 3.02 5.18 6.78
N ASN A 143 1.86 4.80 6.24
CA ASN A 143 0.57 5.17 6.82
C ASN A 143 0.34 4.49 8.17
N ILE A 144 0.17 3.17 8.13
CA ILE A 144 0.12 2.26 9.28
C ILE A 144 1.04 1.08 9.01
N GLN A 145 1.59 0.51 10.07
CA GLN A 145 2.53 -0.60 9.99
C GLN A 145 1.92 -1.84 9.30
N TYR A 146 0.61 -2.04 9.45
CA TYR A 146 -0.16 -3.12 8.83
C TYR A 146 -0.11 -3.09 7.28
N GLU A 147 0.15 -1.91 6.72
CA GLU A 147 0.19 -1.62 5.27
C GLU A 147 1.62 -1.52 4.73
N VAL A 148 2.63 -1.81 5.55
CA VAL A 148 4.03 -1.81 5.12
C VAL A 148 4.34 -3.12 4.41
N GLY A 149 4.69 -3.01 3.13
CA GLY A 149 5.21 -4.11 2.33
C GLY A 149 4.17 -5.16 1.95
N ASN A 150 2.88 -4.83 1.87
CA ASN A 150 1.82 -5.76 1.46
C ASN A 150 2.20 -6.49 0.16
N ILE A 151 2.07 -7.81 0.15
CA ILE A 151 2.45 -8.61 -1.02
C ILE A 151 1.22 -9.06 -1.77
N ASN A 152 1.19 -8.82 -3.07
CA ASN A 152 0.27 -9.49 -3.99
C ASN A 152 1.01 -10.55 -4.78
N ILE A 153 0.50 -11.78 -4.79
CA ILE A 153 1.08 -12.90 -5.52
C ILE A 153 0.09 -13.36 -6.59
N SER A 154 0.54 -13.38 -7.83
CA SER A 154 -0.19 -13.97 -8.95
C SER A 154 0.68 -15.00 -9.65
N VAL A 155 0.12 -16.20 -9.88
CA VAL A 155 0.81 -17.33 -10.50
C VAL A 155 0.03 -17.72 -11.74
N GLN A 156 0.72 -17.89 -12.88
CA GLN A 156 0.10 -18.43 -14.08
C GLN A 156 0.04 -19.96 -13.97
N SER A 157 -1.15 -20.55 -14.05
CA SER A 157 -1.29 -22.01 -14.06
C SER A 157 -0.77 -22.58 -15.39
N LYS A 158 0.03 -23.65 -15.33
CA LYS A 158 0.54 -24.38 -16.51
C LYS A 158 -0.53 -25.24 -17.20
N THR A 159 -1.78 -25.21 -16.75
CA THR A 159 -2.85 -26.10 -17.22
C THR A 159 -3.82 -25.36 -18.14
N GLY A 160 -3.71 -25.63 -19.45
CA GLY A 160 -4.89 -25.85 -20.30
C GLY A 160 -5.48 -24.70 -21.12
N ASP A 161 -5.28 -23.43 -20.78
CA ASP A 161 -5.95 -22.32 -21.50
C ASP A 161 -5.08 -21.56 -22.50
N GLN A 162 -4.01 -22.18 -23.01
CA GLN A 162 -3.21 -21.54 -24.07
C GLN A 162 -3.99 -21.36 -25.38
N GLU A 163 -5.04 -22.15 -25.65
CA GLU A 163 -5.83 -22.03 -26.89
C GLU A 163 -6.99 -21.03 -26.79
N ASN A 164 -7.60 -20.83 -25.62
CA ASN A 164 -8.70 -19.85 -25.45
C ASN A 164 -8.24 -18.44 -25.06
N THR A 165 -7.02 -18.29 -24.52
CA THR A 165 -6.52 -16.97 -24.11
C THR A 165 -5.97 -16.18 -25.30
N GLN A 166 -5.53 -16.83 -26.39
CA GLN A 166 -5.05 -16.15 -27.60
C GLN A 166 -6.18 -15.45 -28.38
N MET A 167 -7.43 -15.92 -28.29
CA MET A 167 -8.56 -15.29 -29.01
C MET A 167 -9.26 -14.16 -28.21
N ASN A 168 -8.96 -14.00 -26.92
CA ASN A 168 -9.52 -12.95 -26.05
C ASN A 168 -8.46 -11.99 -25.47
N ALA A 169 -7.23 -12.01 -25.98
CA ALA A 169 -6.15 -11.09 -25.59
C ALA A 169 -6.33 -9.68 -26.20
N GLY A 170 -7.57 -9.18 -26.26
CA GLY A 170 -7.86 -7.77 -26.49
C GLY A 170 -7.99 -7.09 -25.13
N ASP A 171 -6.98 -6.33 -24.72
CA ASP A 171 -7.00 -5.20 -23.77
C ASP A 171 -7.78 -5.29 -22.44
N ASN A 172 -8.35 -6.43 -22.04
CA ASN A 172 -9.47 -6.47 -21.07
C ASN A 172 -9.33 -7.52 -19.94
N THR A 173 -8.18 -8.16 -19.78
CA THR A 173 -7.90 -9.00 -18.61
C THR A 173 -7.21 -8.17 -17.53
N SER A 174 -8.00 -7.61 -16.62
CA SER A 174 -7.51 -6.80 -15.50
C SER A 174 -7.23 -7.63 -14.23
N VAL A 175 -6.18 -7.30 -13.48
CA VAL A 175 -5.86 -7.92 -12.19
C VAL A 175 -6.69 -7.32 -11.06
N THR A 176 -6.96 -6.03 -11.11
CA THR A 176 -7.87 -5.32 -10.18
C THR A 176 -9.07 -4.76 -10.92
N LYS A 177 -10.11 -4.31 -10.22
CA LYS A 177 -11.12 -3.42 -10.80
C LYS A 177 -10.58 -1.99 -10.85
N TRP A 178 -11.25 -1.10 -11.59
CA TRP A 178 -11.05 0.35 -11.43
C TRP A 178 -11.38 0.75 -10.00
N HIS A 179 -10.47 1.47 -9.36
CA HIS A 179 -10.62 1.87 -7.96
C HIS A 179 -9.75 3.08 -7.62
N TYR A 180 -9.99 3.61 -6.42
CA TYR A 180 -9.09 4.47 -5.69
C TYR A 180 -8.50 3.68 -4.52
N ASP A 181 -7.26 3.99 -4.18
CA ASP A 181 -6.62 3.39 -3.01
C ASP A 181 -7.26 3.89 -1.71
N ALA A 182 -7.03 3.11 -0.65
CA ALA A 182 -7.38 3.48 0.72
C ALA A 182 -6.60 4.71 1.21
N PHE A 183 -5.37 4.90 0.75
CA PHE A 183 -4.43 5.89 1.31
C PHE A 183 -3.90 6.85 0.25
N PRO A 184 -3.51 8.08 0.63
CA PRO A 184 -3.10 9.14 -0.29
C PRO A 184 -2.09 8.70 -1.35
N PHE A 185 -1.05 8.00 -0.93
CA PHE A 185 0.03 7.55 -1.79
C PHE A 185 0.34 6.07 -1.59
N VAL A 186 0.81 5.46 -2.66
CA VAL A 186 1.32 4.10 -2.67
C VAL A 186 2.65 4.03 -3.41
N CYS A 187 3.57 3.20 -2.90
CA CYS A 187 4.76 2.77 -3.61
C CYS A 187 4.62 1.30 -3.96
N VAL A 188 4.65 0.97 -5.25
CA VAL A 188 4.56 -0.40 -5.76
C VAL A 188 5.92 -0.82 -6.28
N VAL A 189 6.52 -1.83 -5.66
CA VAL A 189 7.81 -2.41 -6.02
C VAL A 189 7.59 -3.77 -6.69
N MET A 190 8.24 -3.99 -7.83
CA MET A 190 8.24 -5.32 -8.45
C MET A 190 9.29 -6.22 -7.78
N MET A 191 8.86 -7.39 -7.29
CA MET A 191 9.75 -8.37 -6.66
C MET A 191 10.06 -9.58 -7.55
N SER A 192 9.28 -9.80 -8.61
CA SER A 192 9.55 -10.85 -9.60
C SER A 192 10.47 -10.34 -10.69
N ASP A 193 11.24 -11.24 -11.28
CA ASP A 193 11.86 -10.98 -12.58
C ASP A 193 10.78 -10.78 -13.64
N ALA A 194 10.68 -9.56 -14.14
CA ALA A 194 9.69 -9.13 -15.13
C ALA A 194 10.29 -9.01 -16.55
N THR A 195 11.50 -9.53 -16.79
CA THR A 195 12.22 -9.39 -18.07
C THR A 195 11.42 -9.94 -19.26
N ASN A 196 10.72 -11.07 -19.06
CA ASN A 196 9.90 -11.72 -20.09
C ASN A 196 8.40 -11.42 -19.95
N MET A 197 8.02 -10.52 -19.04
CA MET A 197 6.61 -10.16 -18.85
C MET A 197 6.19 -9.11 -19.87
N VAL A 198 5.09 -9.40 -20.57
CA VAL A 198 4.41 -8.46 -21.46
C VAL A 198 3.07 -8.08 -20.82
N GLY A 199 2.77 -6.78 -20.77
CA GLY A 199 1.62 -6.24 -20.03
C GLY A 199 1.99 -5.88 -18.59
N GLY A 200 0.99 -5.83 -17.70
CA GLY A 200 1.20 -5.50 -16.30
C GLY A 200 1.30 -4.00 -15.98
N GLU A 201 0.96 -3.15 -16.96
CA GLU A 201 0.86 -1.70 -16.80
C GLU A 201 -0.19 -1.32 -15.75
N THR A 202 -0.02 -0.14 -15.18
CA THR A 202 -1.08 0.53 -14.44
C THR A 202 -1.85 1.42 -15.41
N ALA A 203 -3.11 1.08 -15.66
CA ALA A 203 -4.03 1.94 -16.37
C ALA A 203 -4.54 3.03 -15.43
N ILE A 204 -4.45 4.28 -15.86
CA ILE A 204 -4.93 5.48 -15.18
C ILE A 204 -6.07 6.06 -16.01
N LYS A 205 -7.19 6.36 -15.37
CA LYS A 205 -8.28 7.07 -16.01
C LYS A 205 -8.13 8.57 -15.74
N THR A 206 -7.96 9.33 -16.80
CA THR A 206 -7.80 10.78 -16.77
C THR A 206 -9.11 11.49 -16.47
N GLY A 207 -9.06 12.78 -16.13
CA GLY A 207 -10.26 13.59 -15.92
C GLY A 207 -11.11 13.81 -17.18
N THR A 208 -10.57 13.56 -18.38
CA THR A 208 -11.35 13.54 -19.63
C THR A 208 -12.02 12.18 -19.88
N GLY A 209 -11.69 11.16 -19.09
CA GLY A 209 -12.16 9.78 -19.25
C GLY A 209 -11.27 8.91 -20.15
N GLU A 210 -10.21 9.46 -20.73
CA GLU A 210 -9.21 8.69 -21.49
C GLU A 210 -8.38 7.80 -20.57
N ILE A 211 -7.92 6.66 -21.09
CA ILE A 211 -7.09 5.70 -20.36
C ILE A 211 -5.63 5.85 -20.78
N LEU A 212 -4.78 6.22 -19.82
CA LEU A 212 -3.32 6.25 -19.98
C LEU A 212 -2.72 5.00 -19.34
N LYS A 213 -1.84 4.31 -20.06
CA LYS A 213 -1.11 3.14 -19.52
C LYS A 213 0.29 3.56 -19.12
N VAL A 214 0.61 3.40 -17.84
CA VAL A 214 1.95 3.65 -17.29
C VAL A 214 2.68 2.32 -17.18
N ARG A 215 3.89 2.28 -17.74
CA ARG A 215 4.73 1.09 -17.74
C ARG A 215 4.92 0.56 -16.32
N GLY A 216 4.76 -0.75 -16.13
CA GLY A 216 5.01 -1.40 -14.85
C GLY A 216 6.50 -1.47 -14.49
N PRO A 217 6.85 -1.56 -13.19
CA PRO A 217 8.24 -1.67 -12.75
C PRO A 217 8.88 -3.02 -13.09
N GLN A 218 10.19 -2.99 -13.34
CA GLN A 218 11.05 -4.19 -13.37
C GLN A 218 11.50 -4.56 -11.96
N MET A 219 12.05 -5.76 -11.75
CA MET A 219 12.52 -6.21 -10.43
C MET A 219 13.37 -5.15 -9.72
N GLY A 220 13.07 -4.85 -8.46
CA GLY A 220 13.77 -3.82 -7.67
C GLY A 220 13.37 -2.37 -7.99
N SER A 221 12.67 -2.14 -9.09
CA SER A 221 12.12 -0.83 -9.44
C SER A 221 10.76 -0.62 -8.78
N ALA A 222 10.43 0.65 -8.59
CA ALA A 222 9.23 1.12 -7.95
C ALA A 222 8.46 2.12 -8.84
N VAL A 223 7.17 2.26 -8.56
CA VAL A 223 6.32 3.35 -9.06
C VAL A 223 5.65 4.01 -7.86
N ILE A 224 5.61 5.34 -7.86
CA ILE A 224 4.79 6.12 -6.93
C ILE A 224 3.48 6.50 -7.61
N LEU A 225 2.37 6.34 -6.90
CA LEU A 225 1.05 6.71 -7.36
C LEU A 225 0.28 7.41 -6.23
N GLN A 226 -0.37 8.52 -6.56
CA GLN A 226 -1.29 9.24 -5.68
C GLN A 226 -2.68 8.58 -5.73
N GLY A 227 -2.73 7.30 -5.33
CA GLY A 227 -3.81 6.37 -5.67
C GLY A 227 -5.17 6.68 -5.05
N ARG A 228 -5.23 7.45 -3.96
CA ARG A 228 -6.51 7.90 -3.39
C ARG A 228 -7.26 8.86 -4.30
N TYR A 229 -6.55 9.55 -5.19
CA TYR A 229 -7.05 10.66 -6.00
C TYR A 229 -7.05 10.38 -7.50
N VAL A 230 -6.38 9.30 -7.91
CA VAL A 230 -6.25 8.90 -9.32
C VAL A 230 -6.93 7.54 -9.49
N GLU A 231 -8.01 7.48 -10.26
CA GLU A 231 -8.73 6.23 -10.55
C GLU A 231 -7.83 5.35 -11.43
N HIS A 232 -7.56 4.13 -10.98
CA HIS A 232 -6.59 3.28 -11.64
C HIS A 232 -6.93 1.80 -11.57
N GLN A 233 -6.22 1.02 -12.39
CA GLN A 233 -6.38 -0.42 -12.51
C GLN A 233 -5.06 -1.08 -12.91
N ALA A 234 -4.71 -2.19 -12.26
CA ALA A 234 -3.57 -3.00 -12.69
C ALA A 234 -4.00 -3.97 -13.80
N LEU A 235 -3.28 -3.96 -14.93
CA LEU A 235 -3.51 -4.86 -16.05
C LEU A 235 -2.80 -6.21 -15.84
N ALA A 236 -3.29 -7.28 -16.46
CA ALA A 236 -2.61 -8.56 -16.41
C ALA A 236 -1.30 -8.53 -17.21
N ALA A 237 -0.33 -9.33 -16.76
CA ALA A 237 0.90 -9.60 -17.49
C ALA A 237 0.95 -11.07 -17.90
N ILE A 238 1.50 -11.35 -19.08
CA ILE A 238 1.69 -12.68 -19.67
C ILE A 238 3.21 -12.94 -19.80
N GLY A 239 3.64 -14.20 -19.69
CA GLY A 239 5.03 -14.59 -19.99
C GLY A 239 5.97 -14.73 -18.78
N GLY A 240 5.46 -14.54 -17.55
CA GLY A 240 6.19 -14.80 -16.32
C GLY A 240 5.67 -16.03 -15.58
N ALA A 241 6.56 -16.73 -14.85
CA ALA A 241 6.16 -17.84 -13.98
C ALA A 241 5.30 -17.37 -12.78
N GLU A 242 5.65 -16.20 -12.23
CA GLU A 242 4.96 -15.56 -11.12
C GLU A 242 5.12 -14.03 -11.21
N ARG A 243 4.12 -13.28 -10.77
CA ARG A 243 4.20 -11.83 -10.59
C ARG A 243 3.90 -11.48 -9.13
N ILE A 244 4.93 -11.04 -8.44
CA ILE A 244 4.93 -10.63 -7.04
C ILE A 244 5.22 -9.14 -6.97
N THR A 245 4.32 -8.40 -6.34
CA THR A 245 4.49 -6.97 -6.08
C THR A 245 4.42 -6.72 -4.58
N MET A 246 5.30 -5.85 -4.09
CA MET A 246 5.29 -5.32 -2.74
C MET A 246 4.75 -3.91 -2.75
N ILE A 247 3.79 -3.62 -1.89
CA ILE A 247 3.04 -2.37 -1.85
C ILE A 247 3.14 -1.77 -0.46
N THR A 248 3.61 -0.53 -0.37
CA THR A 248 3.61 0.24 0.87
C THR A 248 2.77 1.50 0.70
N SER A 249 1.84 1.71 1.64
CA SER A 249 0.95 2.86 1.65
C SER A 249 1.53 4.00 2.51
N PHE A 250 1.33 5.23 2.07
CA PHE A 250 1.91 6.43 2.68
C PHE A 250 0.86 7.50 3.01
N ARG A 251 1.18 8.32 4.01
CA ARG A 251 0.45 9.53 4.42
C ARG A 251 1.41 10.71 4.54
N PRO A 252 0.92 11.96 4.48
CA PRO A 252 1.78 13.11 4.73
C PRO A 252 2.34 13.07 6.14
N ARG A 253 3.62 13.44 6.30
CA ARG A 253 4.24 13.60 7.63
C ARG A 253 3.62 14.76 8.39
N ASN A 254 3.35 15.86 7.69
CA ASN A 254 2.75 17.04 8.30
C ASN A 254 1.29 16.73 8.69
N PRO A 255 0.95 16.76 10.00
CA PRO A 255 -0.41 16.44 10.45
C PRO A 255 -1.43 17.44 9.90
N CYS A 256 -1.05 18.68 9.58
CA CYS A 256 -1.93 19.71 9.05
C CYS A 256 -2.19 19.60 7.54
N THR A 257 -1.48 18.70 6.83
CA THR A 257 -1.81 18.39 5.44
C THR A 257 -3.09 17.55 5.39
N LYS A 258 -3.86 17.69 4.31
CA LYS A 258 -5.05 16.89 4.03
C LYS A 258 -4.71 15.39 4.09
N ASP A 259 -5.60 14.59 4.67
CA ASP A 259 -5.46 13.14 4.78
C ASP A 259 -6.83 12.49 4.62
N ASP A 260 -7.13 12.09 3.38
CA ASP A 260 -8.38 11.43 3.00
C ASP A 260 -8.26 9.90 3.03
N SER A 261 -7.36 9.38 3.88
CA SER A 261 -7.27 7.94 4.13
C SER A 261 -8.63 7.38 4.54
N VAL A 262 -8.93 6.16 4.10
CA VAL A 262 -10.12 5.37 4.45
C VAL A 262 -9.73 3.90 4.62
N LEU A 263 -10.58 3.09 5.23
CA LEU A 263 -10.38 1.64 5.40
C LEU A 263 -11.29 0.81 4.49
N THR A 264 -12.23 1.42 3.75
CA THR A 264 -13.29 0.71 3.02
C THR A 264 -12.80 -0.46 2.16
N SER A 265 -11.71 -0.26 1.40
CA SER A 265 -11.17 -1.27 0.48
C SER A 265 -10.26 -2.30 1.15
N ILE A 266 -9.64 -1.97 2.30
CA ILE A 266 -8.68 -2.85 2.98
C ILE A 266 -9.28 -3.60 4.17
N ARG A 267 -10.34 -3.06 4.78
CA ARG A 267 -11.04 -3.67 5.92
C ARG A 267 -11.51 -5.09 5.63
N PRO A 268 -12.11 -5.42 4.46
CA PRO A 268 -12.55 -6.78 4.18
C PRO A 268 -11.41 -7.81 4.05
N ILE A 269 -10.17 -7.35 3.93
CA ILE A 269 -8.97 -8.17 3.65
C ILE A 269 -7.91 -8.03 4.74
N SER A 270 -8.33 -7.66 5.94
CA SER A 270 -7.46 -7.38 7.08
C SER A 270 -7.97 -8.05 8.34
N GLU A 271 -7.07 -8.29 9.29
CA GLU A 271 -7.45 -8.60 10.67
C GLU A 271 -7.93 -7.30 11.33
N HIS A 272 -9.19 -7.26 11.75
CA HIS A 272 -9.84 -6.02 12.17
C HIS A 272 -9.27 -5.44 13.47
N SER A 273 -8.90 -6.28 14.44
CA SER A 273 -8.40 -5.79 15.73
C SER A 273 -7.10 -5.01 15.55
N GLU A 274 -6.17 -5.55 14.76
CA GLU A 274 -4.89 -4.93 14.44
C GLU A 274 -5.09 -3.71 13.54
N LEU A 275 -5.94 -3.82 12.51
CA LEU A 275 -6.23 -2.71 11.61
C LEU A 275 -6.82 -1.51 12.38
N TYR A 276 -7.83 -1.74 13.20
CA TYR A 276 -8.50 -0.68 13.96
C TYR A 276 -7.64 -0.12 15.09
N TYR A 277 -6.82 -0.96 15.75
CA TYR A 277 -5.84 -0.47 16.71
C TYR A 277 -4.88 0.53 16.05
N GLN A 278 -4.26 0.16 14.93
CA GLN A 278 -3.31 1.03 14.25
C GLN A 278 -3.99 2.26 13.66
N TRP A 279 -5.16 2.11 13.06
CA TRP A 279 -5.98 3.21 12.55
C TRP A 279 -6.31 4.23 13.64
N ALA A 280 -6.95 3.80 14.73
CA ALA A 280 -7.34 4.67 15.82
C ALA A 280 -6.11 5.37 16.43
N LYS A 281 -5.01 4.62 16.63
CA LYS A 281 -3.76 5.17 17.17
C LYS A 281 -3.24 6.32 16.31
N TYR A 282 -3.04 6.12 15.02
CA TYR A 282 -2.43 7.19 14.19
C TYR A 282 -3.37 8.38 14.01
N ARG A 283 -4.69 8.14 13.88
CA ARG A 283 -5.66 9.23 13.73
C ARG A 283 -5.69 10.10 15.00
N VAL A 284 -5.64 9.48 16.18
CA VAL A 284 -5.54 10.21 17.46
C VAL A 284 -4.23 10.99 17.55
N GLU A 285 -3.10 10.41 17.17
CA GLU A 285 -1.80 11.11 17.16
C GLU A 285 -1.84 12.37 16.26
N VAL A 286 -2.45 12.29 15.07
CA VAL A 286 -2.62 13.46 14.19
C VAL A 286 -3.48 14.54 14.84
N VAL A 287 -4.60 14.18 15.48
CA VAL A 287 -5.44 15.16 16.20
C VAL A 287 -4.68 15.81 17.35
N GLN A 288 -3.89 15.02 18.10
CA GLN A 288 -3.04 15.56 19.17
C GLN A 288 -2.05 16.60 18.63
N GLU A 289 -1.35 16.30 17.55
CA GLU A 289 -0.38 17.23 16.95
C GLU A 289 -1.05 18.49 16.39
N ARG A 290 -2.22 18.35 15.74
CA ARG A 290 -3.02 19.49 15.24
C ARG A 290 -3.47 20.40 16.37
N LEU A 291 -4.02 19.84 17.45
CA LEU A 291 -4.45 20.60 18.62
C LEU A 291 -3.28 21.31 19.30
N GLN A 292 -2.13 20.64 19.45
CA GLN A 292 -0.94 21.26 20.01
C GLN A 292 -0.42 22.41 19.13
N ALA A 293 -0.42 22.24 17.81
CA ALA A 293 -0.01 23.29 16.88
C ALA A 293 -0.94 24.51 16.96
N PHE A 294 -2.26 24.27 16.97
CA PHE A 294 -3.24 25.35 17.08
C PHE A 294 -3.20 26.06 18.42
N LEU A 295 -2.97 25.33 19.52
CA LEU A 295 -2.78 25.93 20.84
C LEU A 295 -1.56 26.86 20.88
N ARG A 296 -0.43 26.47 20.27
CA ARG A 296 0.75 27.33 20.16
C ARG A 296 0.42 28.64 19.44
N THR A 297 -0.26 28.55 18.30
CA THR A 297 -0.76 29.72 17.57
C THR A 297 -1.62 30.63 18.44
N LEU A 298 -2.62 30.09 19.16
CA LEU A 298 -3.49 30.91 20.01
C LEU A 298 -2.71 31.65 21.10
N VAL A 299 -1.72 30.99 21.70
CA VAL A 299 -0.85 31.59 22.73
C VAL A 299 0.06 32.67 22.14
N GLU A 300 0.66 32.41 20.99
CA GLU A 300 1.54 33.36 20.28
C GLU A 300 0.76 34.60 19.84
N ASP A 301 -0.41 34.43 19.22
CA ASP A 301 -1.29 35.51 18.79
C ASP A 301 -1.72 36.38 19.99
N HIS A 302 -2.11 35.76 21.10
CA HIS A 302 -2.49 36.47 22.32
C HIS A 302 -1.32 37.24 22.95
N ALA A 303 -0.14 36.61 23.04
CA ALA A 303 1.07 37.25 23.56
C ALA A 303 1.56 38.40 22.67
N GLY A 304 1.24 38.37 21.38
CA GLY A 304 1.50 39.44 20.41
C GLY A 304 0.38 40.48 20.30
N ASP A 305 -0.55 40.52 21.26
CA ASP A 305 -1.71 41.42 21.31
C ASP A 305 -2.58 41.40 20.02
N GLN A 306 -2.58 40.27 19.29
CA GLN A 306 -3.44 40.11 18.13
C GLN A 306 -4.89 39.84 18.59
N PRO A 307 -5.90 40.39 17.90
CA PRO A 307 -7.29 40.08 18.21
C PRO A 307 -7.58 38.59 17.95
N THR A 308 -8.37 37.96 18.80
CA THR A 308 -8.78 36.57 18.62
C THR A 308 -9.51 36.37 17.29
N ASP A 309 -8.94 35.57 16.39
CA ASP A 309 -9.57 35.21 15.12
C ASP A 309 -10.61 34.10 15.32
N VAL A 310 -11.86 34.51 15.54
CA VAL A 310 -13.00 33.60 15.72
C VAL A 310 -13.27 32.76 14.45
N GLY A 311 -12.99 33.30 13.27
CA GLY A 311 -13.17 32.60 11.99
C GLY A 311 -12.24 31.40 11.90
N ARG A 312 -10.94 31.65 12.09
CA ARG A 312 -9.89 30.62 12.10
C ARG A 312 -10.13 29.54 13.15
N ILE A 313 -10.60 29.93 14.35
CA ILE A 313 -10.96 28.95 15.39
C ILE A 313 -12.09 28.04 14.90
N LYS A 314 -13.16 28.60 14.32
CA LYS A 314 -14.29 27.80 13.82
C LYS A 314 -13.88 26.88 12.68
N GLU A 315 -13.08 27.37 11.73
CA GLU A 315 -12.55 26.57 10.62
C GLU A 315 -11.73 25.39 11.14
N PHE A 316 -10.80 25.65 12.07
CA PHE A 316 -9.99 24.61 12.68
C PHE A 316 -10.84 23.55 13.40
N LEU A 317 -11.84 23.98 14.18
CA LEU A 317 -12.74 23.07 14.90
C LEU A 317 -13.59 22.22 13.94
N VAL A 318 -14.06 22.78 12.82
CA VAL A 318 -14.77 22.03 11.78
C VAL A 318 -13.84 20.96 11.19
N GLN A 319 -12.61 21.34 10.81
CA GLN A 319 -11.63 20.37 10.29
C GLN A 319 -11.36 19.21 11.25
N GLN A 320 -11.29 19.47 12.57
CA GLN A 320 -11.09 18.40 13.55
C GLN A 320 -12.33 17.52 13.71
N ARG A 321 -13.53 18.13 13.69
CA ARG A 321 -14.79 17.36 13.71
C ARG A 321 -14.91 16.43 12.52
N ASP A 322 -14.61 16.92 11.32
CA ASP A 322 -14.70 16.11 10.09
C ASP A 322 -13.67 14.97 10.11
N TYR A 323 -12.43 15.27 10.55
CA TYR A 323 -11.38 14.26 10.67
C TYR A 323 -11.73 13.14 11.67
N ILE A 324 -12.33 13.50 12.81
CA ILE A 324 -12.80 12.54 13.83
C ILE A 324 -14.01 11.76 13.31
N ALA A 325 -14.96 12.42 12.62
CA ALA A 325 -16.12 11.76 12.04
C ALA A 325 -15.73 10.67 11.04
N ILE A 326 -14.82 10.96 10.10
CA ILE A 326 -14.28 9.95 9.17
C ILE A 326 -13.59 8.81 9.93
N THR A 327 -12.87 9.14 11.01
CA THR A 327 -12.19 8.13 11.84
C THR A 327 -13.18 7.14 12.46
N ASP A 328 -14.31 7.64 12.95
CA ASP A 328 -15.41 6.87 13.54
C ASP A 328 -16.14 6.03 12.48
N GLU A 329 -16.51 6.64 11.35
CA GLU A 329 -17.23 5.97 10.25
C GLU A 329 -16.45 4.78 9.64
N GLU A 330 -15.12 4.86 9.64
CA GLU A 330 -14.27 3.78 9.14
C GLU A 330 -14.14 2.58 10.12
N ILE A 331 -14.48 2.77 11.40
CA ILE A 331 -14.52 1.70 12.41
C ILE A 331 -15.95 1.16 12.50
N VAL A 332 -16.16 -0.09 12.09
CA VAL A 332 -17.49 -0.73 12.21
C VAL A 332 -17.49 -1.84 13.25
N GLU A 333 -18.53 -1.84 14.09
CA GLU A 333 -18.82 -2.94 15.00
C GLU A 333 -19.16 -4.19 14.18
N THR A 334 -18.27 -5.19 14.21
CA THR A 334 -18.52 -6.46 13.55
C THR A 334 -19.61 -7.24 14.28
N ARG A 335 -20.79 -7.36 13.68
CA ARG A 335 -21.80 -8.36 14.06
C ARG A 335 -21.52 -9.70 13.36
N GLY A 336 -20.72 -10.56 13.98
CA GLY A 336 -20.63 -12.00 13.65
C GLY A 336 -19.44 -12.45 12.77
N PRO A 337 -19.21 -13.78 12.66
CA PRO A 337 -18.10 -14.35 11.91
C PRO A 337 -18.31 -14.18 10.40
N HIS A 338 -17.26 -13.73 9.73
CA HIS A 338 -17.22 -13.25 8.35
C HIS A 338 -18.00 -14.10 7.33
N LEU A 339 -19.05 -13.50 6.76
CA LEU A 339 -19.46 -13.81 5.39
C LEU A 339 -18.51 -13.07 4.44
N ALA A 340 -18.09 -13.77 3.39
CA ALA A 340 -17.24 -13.22 2.35
C ALA A 340 -17.85 -11.91 1.80
N TRP A 341 -17.02 -10.89 1.62
CA TRP A 341 -17.41 -9.60 1.04
C TRP A 341 -17.90 -9.80 -0.40
N GLU A 342 -19.21 -9.65 -0.60
CA GLU A 342 -19.86 -9.54 -1.90
C GLU A 342 -19.87 -8.06 -2.29
N GLY A 343 -18.78 -7.59 -2.92
CA GLY A 343 -18.63 -6.19 -3.29
C GLY A 343 -19.83 -5.63 -4.08
N SER A 344 -20.29 -4.45 -3.69
CA SER A 344 -21.14 -3.58 -4.52
C SER A 344 -20.27 -2.65 -5.35
#